data_AF-A0A821BEU1-F1
#
_entry.id   AF-A0A821BEU1-F1
#
_cell.length_a   1.000
_cell.length_b   1.000
_cell.length_c   1.000
_cell.angle_alpha   90.00
_cell.angle_beta   90.00
_cell.angle_gamma   90.00
#
_symmetry.space_group_name_H-M   'P 1'
#
loop_
_entity.id
_entity.type
_entity.pdbx_description
1 polymer ?
#
loop_
_entity_poly.entity_id
_entity_poly.type
_entity_poly.pdbx_seq_one_letter_code
_entity_poly.pdbx_strand_id
1 'polypeptide(L)'
;MEGFVYRVLNTTLRDNNLSKIDTLGPLCYLLFQFNFAPELQNLCYTGRVYRSAELTPAMVSEYKQAIGSVRSWLGLTSTSRQQQIAESFPRSTVLFIIDIRNTASDAARAI
;
A
#
# COMPACT_ATOMS: atom_id res chain seq x y z
N MET A 1 -5.46 -11.79 -21.74
CA MET A 1 -4.55 -12.20 -20.65
C MET A 1 -5.25 -11.84 -19.35
N GLU A 2 -5.86 -12.83 -18.69
CA GLU A 2 -6.61 -12.62 -17.46
C GLU A 2 -5.65 -12.16 -16.36
N GLY A 3 -5.66 -10.85 -16.05
CA GLY A 3 -4.94 -10.33 -14.91
C GLY A 3 -5.72 -10.69 -13.65
N PHE A 4 -5.04 -11.24 -12.64
CA PHE A 4 -5.60 -11.38 -11.29
C PHE A 4 -6.28 -10.07 -10.86
N VAL A 5 -7.40 -10.17 -10.13
CA VAL A 5 -8.25 -9.03 -9.73
C VAL A 5 -7.43 -7.87 -9.13
N TYR A 6 -6.44 -8.17 -8.28
CA TYR A 6 -5.58 -7.15 -7.67
C TYR A 6 -4.78 -6.32 -8.69
N ARG A 7 -4.37 -6.93 -9.81
CA ARG A 7 -3.58 -6.26 -10.85
C ARG A 7 -4.47 -5.28 -11.61
N VAL A 8 -5.67 -5.73 -12.01
CA VAL A 8 -6.64 -4.88 -12.71
C VAL A 8 -7.07 -3.71 -11.82
N LEU A 9 -7.33 -3.98 -10.55
CA LEU A 9 -7.70 -2.98 -9.55
C LEU A 9 -6.59 -1.93 -9.37
N ASN A 10 -5.36 -2.35 -9.08
CA ASN A 10 -4.25 -1.44 -8.83
C ASN A 10 -3.85 -0.62 -10.06
N THR A 11 -3.96 -1.17 -11.27
CA THR A 11 -3.76 -0.39 -12.50
C THR A 11 -4.84 0.67 -12.65
N THR A 12 -6.12 0.29 -12.49
CA THR A 12 -7.26 1.21 -12.61
C THR A 12 -7.14 2.40 -11.65
N LEU A 13 -6.75 2.13 -10.39
CA LEU A 13 -6.56 3.17 -9.37
C LEU A 13 -5.38 4.10 -9.68
N ARG A 14 -4.26 3.58 -10.20
CA ARG A 14 -3.08 4.38 -10.54
C ARG A 14 -3.31 5.27 -11.76
N ASP A 15 -4.03 4.74 -12.75
CA ASP A 15 -4.31 5.44 -14.01
C ASP A 15 -5.50 6.40 -13.89
N ASN A 16 -6.13 6.47 -12.71
CA ASN A 16 -7.37 7.22 -12.45
C ASN A 16 -8.48 6.89 -13.48
N ASN A 17 -8.56 5.62 -13.87
CA ASN A 17 -9.44 5.19 -14.95
C ASN A 17 -10.85 4.87 -14.42
N LEU A 18 -11.79 5.80 -14.59
CA LEU A 18 -13.16 5.66 -14.11
C LEU A 18 -14.05 4.75 -14.97
N SER A 19 -13.58 4.29 -16.15
CA SER A 19 -14.38 3.42 -17.03
C SER A 19 -14.76 2.06 -16.42
N LYS A 20 -14.12 1.67 -15.32
CA LYS A 20 -14.38 0.41 -14.62
C LYS A 20 -15.15 0.60 -13.30
N ILE A 21 -15.71 1.77 -13.06
CA ILE A 21 -16.40 2.06 -11.80
C ILE A 21 -17.59 1.11 -11.56
N ASP A 22 -18.33 0.75 -12.61
CA ASP A 22 -19.49 -0.14 -12.50
C ASP A 22 -19.11 -1.60 -12.18
N THR A 23 -17.84 -1.98 -12.40
CA THR A 23 -17.36 -3.34 -12.17
C THR A 23 -16.46 -3.46 -10.93
N LEU A 24 -15.54 -2.52 -10.75
CA LEU A 24 -14.56 -2.52 -9.65
C LEU A 24 -14.96 -1.61 -8.48
N GLY A 25 -15.87 -0.66 -8.71
CA GLY A 25 -16.32 0.30 -7.70
C GLY A 25 -16.88 -0.36 -6.44
N PRO A 26 -17.78 -1.36 -6.53
CA PRO A 26 -18.26 -2.08 -5.34
C PRO A 26 -17.13 -2.75 -4.55
N LEU A 27 -16.14 -3.34 -5.23
CA LEU A 27 -14.98 -3.95 -4.57
C LEU A 27 -14.08 -2.89 -3.92
N CYS A 28 -13.79 -1.78 -4.59
CA CYS A 28 -13.07 -0.64 -4.02
C CYS A 28 -13.76 -0.14 -2.75
N TYR A 29 -15.08 0.01 -2.81
CA TYR A 29 -15.89 0.49 -1.70
C TYR A 29 -15.80 -0.46 -0.50
N LEU A 30 -15.95 -1.76 -0.71
CA LEU A 30 -15.80 -2.75 0.37
C LEU A 30 -14.41 -2.69 0.99
N LEU A 31 -13.35 -2.70 0.18
CA LEU A 31 -11.96 -2.64 0.67
C LEU A 31 -11.64 -1.34 1.40
N PHE A 32 -12.26 -0.23 0.98
CA PHE A 32 -12.19 1.03 1.71
C PHE A 32 -12.87 0.92 3.08
N GLN A 33 -14.11 0.43 3.13
CA GLN A 33 -14.88 0.25 4.37
C GLN A 33 -14.15 -0.66 5.37
N PHE A 34 -13.47 -1.71 4.91
CA PHE A 34 -12.65 -2.59 5.76
C PHE A 34 -11.60 -1.83 6.58
N ASN A 35 -11.03 -0.74 6.05
CA ASN A 35 -10.04 0.07 6.77
C ASN A 35 -10.66 0.99 7.85
N PHE A 36 -11.96 1.27 7.77
CA PHE A 36 -12.64 2.21 8.68
C PHE A 36 -13.62 1.52 9.63
N ALA A 37 -13.91 0.23 9.44
CA ALA A 37 -14.76 -0.55 10.33
C ALA A 37 -14.11 -0.67 11.73
N PRO A 38 -14.70 -0.08 12.78
CA PRO A 38 -14.14 -0.11 14.14
C PRO A 38 -13.88 -1.54 14.64
N GLU A 39 -14.74 -2.48 14.28
CA GLU A 39 -14.67 -3.88 14.67
C GLU A 39 -13.42 -4.58 14.11
N LEU A 40 -12.88 -4.06 13.01
CA LEU A 40 -11.73 -4.63 12.30
C LEU A 40 -10.42 -3.90 12.63
N GLN A 41 -10.47 -2.79 13.37
CA GLN A 41 -9.25 -2.07 13.80
C GLN A 41 -8.32 -2.95 14.65
N ASN A 42 -8.89 -3.87 15.43
CA ASN A 42 -8.12 -4.84 16.21
C ASN A 42 -7.37 -5.87 15.34
N LEU A 43 -7.74 -6.01 14.07
CA LEU A 43 -7.05 -6.86 13.10
C LEU A 43 -5.94 -6.11 12.34
N CYS A 44 -5.85 -4.78 12.49
CA CYS A 44 -4.80 -3.98 11.87
C CYS A 44 -3.45 -4.36 12.48
N TYR A 45 -2.56 -4.86 11.63
CA TYR A 45 -1.21 -5.16 12.05
C TYR A 45 -0.43 -3.87 12.35
N THR A 46 0.32 -3.87 13.44
CA THR A 46 1.30 -2.83 13.77
C THR A 46 2.71 -3.42 13.79
N GLY A 47 3.67 -2.60 13.43
CA GLY A 47 5.08 -2.95 13.37
C GLY A 47 5.63 -2.99 11.96
N ARG A 48 6.83 -3.56 11.84
CA ARG A 48 7.64 -3.50 10.63
C ARG A 48 7.13 -4.47 9.56
N VAL A 49 6.97 -3.95 8.34
CA VAL A 49 6.70 -4.73 7.12
C VAL A 49 7.64 -4.31 6.00
N TYR A 50 7.66 -5.12 4.95
CA TYR A 50 8.54 -5.00 3.81
C TYR A 50 7.73 -5.02 2.53
N ARG A 51 8.11 -4.18 1.57
CA ARG A 51 7.51 -4.15 0.24
C ARG A 51 8.59 -4.01 -0.80
N SER A 52 8.54 -4.83 -1.82
CA SER A 52 9.34 -4.66 -3.01
C SER A 52 8.62 -3.83 -4.07
N ALA A 53 9.40 -3.11 -4.88
CA ALA A 53 8.90 -2.42 -6.05
C ALA A 53 9.97 -2.31 -7.14
N GLU A 54 9.50 -2.17 -8.37
CA GLU A 54 10.32 -1.74 -9.50
C GLU A 54 10.15 -0.23 -9.63
N LEU A 55 11.24 0.52 -9.40
CA LEU A 55 11.28 1.96 -9.57
C LEU A 55 12.31 2.33 -10.65
N THR A 56 11.97 3.37 -11.42
CA THR A 56 12.93 4.00 -12.34
C THR A 56 13.90 4.89 -11.56
N PRO A 57 15.09 5.20 -12.12
CA PRO A 57 16.03 6.13 -11.48
C PRO A 57 15.43 7.51 -11.16
N ALA A 58 14.52 8.00 -12.02
CA ALA A 58 13.79 9.25 -11.79
C ALA A 58 12.92 9.18 -10.53
N MET A 59 12.13 8.10 -10.38
CA MET A 59 11.30 7.88 -9.20
C MET A 59 12.14 7.75 -7.93
N VAL A 60 13.30 7.08 -8.00
CA VAL A 60 14.23 7.00 -6.86
C VAL A 60 14.72 8.40 -6.45
N SER A 61 15.02 9.27 -7.42
CA SER A 61 15.39 10.66 -7.15
C SER A 61 14.27 11.43 -6.45
N GLU A 62 13.03 11.26 -6.91
CA GLU A 62 11.86 11.87 -6.26
C GLU A 62 11.68 11.41 -4.81
N TYR A 63 11.92 10.13 -4.51
CA TYR A 63 11.88 9.63 -3.13
C TYR A 63 12.97 10.27 -2.27
N LYS A 64 14.19 10.45 -2.79
CA LYS A 64 15.28 11.13 -2.08
C LYS A 64 14.94 12.59 -1.77
N GLN A 65 14.30 13.29 -2.70
CA GLN A 65 13.89 14.68 -2.51
C GLN A 65 12.72 14.83 -1.52
N ALA A 66 11.92 13.79 -1.33
CA ALA A 66 10.76 13.79 -0.44
C ALA A 66 11.04 13.28 0.98
N ILE A 67 12.31 13.14 1.38
CA ILE A 67 12.65 12.79 2.77
C ILE A 67 12.04 13.83 3.72
N GLY A 68 11.30 13.36 4.73
CA GLY A 68 10.59 14.21 5.68
C GLY A 68 9.20 14.69 5.20
N SER A 69 8.80 14.38 3.97
CA SER A 69 7.48 14.73 3.43
C SER A 69 6.53 13.53 3.41
N VAL A 70 5.22 13.80 3.49
CA VAL A 70 4.19 12.77 3.35
C VAL A 70 4.04 12.38 1.87
N ARG A 71 3.99 11.08 1.60
CA ARG A 71 3.74 10.51 0.27
C ARG A 71 2.54 9.58 0.34
N SER A 72 1.70 9.61 -0.68
CA SER A 72 0.53 8.74 -0.81
C SER A 72 0.70 7.78 -1.98
N TRP A 73 0.29 6.53 -1.79
CA TRP A 73 0.16 5.55 -2.87
C TRP A 73 -1.31 5.40 -3.25
N LEU A 74 -1.64 5.70 -4.50
CA LEU A 74 -3.03 5.72 -4.99
C LEU A 74 -3.66 4.33 -5.13
N GLY A 75 -2.85 3.26 -5.11
CA GLY A 75 -3.32 1.88 -5.17
C GLY A 75 -3.12 1.12 -3.86
N LEU A 76 -3.78 -0.03 -3.73
CA LEU A 76 -3.56 -0.92 -2.61
C LEU A 76 -2.11 -1.40 -2.60
N THR A 77 -1.52 -1.36 -1.41
CA THR A 77 -0.13 -1.71 -1.20
C THR A 77 -0.03 -3.05 -0.51
N SER A 78 0.53 -4.03 -1.22
CA SER A 78 0.87 -5.33 -0.63
C SER A 78 2.21 -5.24 0.11
N THR A 79 2.26 -5.81 1.30
CA THR A 79 3.46 -5.87 2.15
C THR A 79 3.58 -7.26 2.77
N SER A 80 4.79 -7.61 3.22
CA SER A 80 5.09 -8.84 3.95
C SER A 80 5.76 -8.53 5.27
N ARG A 81 5.50 -9.32 6.32
CA ARG A 81 6.28 -9.27 7.57
C ARG A 81 7.67 -9.89 7.44
N GLN A 82 7.85 -10.75 6.44
CA GLN A 82 9.10 -11.44 6.18
C GLN A 82 9.82 -10.73 5.02
N GLN A 83 11.01 -10.20 5.31
CA GLN A 83 11.85 -9.51 4.34
C GLN A 83 12.15 -10.41 3.12
N GLN A 84 12.49 -11.67 3.35
CA GLN A 84 12.80 -12.66 2.32
C GLN A 84 11.67 -12.84 1.30
N ILE A 85 10.41 -12.76 1.75
CA ILE A 85 9.25 -12.84 0.85
C ILE A 85 9.14 -11.58 -0.01
N ALA A 86 9.43 -10.39 0.54
CA ALA A 86 9.42 -9.17 -0.26
C ALA A 86 10.55 -9.18 -1.30
N GLU A 87 11.73 -9.68 -0.93
CA GLU A 87 12.90 -9.78 -1.81
C GLU A 87 12.74 -10.82 -2.92
N SER A 88 11.90 -11.84 -2.73
CA SER A 88 11.68 -12.88 -3.74
C SER A 88 10.89 -12.42 -4.97
N PHE A 89 10.31 -11.21 -4.93
CA PHE A 89 9.56 -10.67 -6.07
C PHE A 89 10.51 -10.31 -7.22
N PRO A 90 10.34 -10.96 -8.40
CA PRO A 90 11.22 -10.73 -9.53
C PRO A 90 11.08 -9.29 -10.04
N ARG A 91 12.18 -8.72 -10.56
CA ARG A 91 12.29 -7.36 -11.14
C ARG A 91 12.22 -6.20 -10.13
N SER A 92 12.21 -6.49 -8.84
CA SER A 92 12.25 -5.46 -7.81
C SER A 92 13.63 -4.80 -7.77
N THR A 93 13.67 -3.48 -7.89
CA THR A 93 14.91 -2.69 -7.81
C THR A 93 15.08 -2.01 -6.46
N VAL A 94 14.02 -1.96 -5.65
CA VAL A 94 14.02 -1.35 -4.32
C VAL A 94 13.25 -2.18 -3.30
N LEU A 95 13.65 -2.06 -2.05
CA LEU A 95 12.97 -2.58 -0.88
C LEU A 95 12.55 -1.42 0.02
N PHE A 96 11.24 -1.27 0.22
CA PHE A 96 10.68 -0.40 1.25
C PHE A 96 10.62 -1.15 2.58
N ILE A 97 11.11 -0.48 3.64
CA ILE A 97 10.93 -0.89 5.03
C ILE A 97 9.92 0.08 5.63
N ILE A 98 8.77 -0.43 6.05
CA ILE A 98 7.62 0.37 6.46
C ILE A 98 7.31 0.03 7.92
N ASP A 99 7.16 1.05 8.74
CA ASP A 99 6.69 0.92 10.12
C ASP A 99 5.20 1.27 10.17
N ILE A 100 4.33 0.27 10.32
CA ILE A 100 2.89 0.48 10.42
C ILE A 100 2.55 0.84 11.87
N ARG A 101 2.09 2.06 12.07
CA ARG A 101 1.71 2.58 13.39
C ARG A 101 0.20 2.68 13.51
N ASN A 102 -0.32 2.34 14.68
CA ASN A 102 -1.69 2.67 15.03
C ASN A 102 -1.68 4.06 15.67
N THR A 103 -2.24 5.04 14.96
CA THR A 103 -2.33 6.43 15.44
C THR A 103 -3.14 6.55 16.72
N ALA A 104 -4.01 5.59 17.04
CA ALA A 104 -4.75 5.56 18.30
C ALA A 104 -3.87 5.23 19.52
N SER A 105 -2.80 4.43 19.38
CA SER A 105 -1.92 4.09 20.52
C SER A 105 -0.82 5.12 20.77
N ASP A 106 -0.42 5.88 19.76
CA ASP A 106 0.62 6.89 19.88
C ASP A 106 0.11 8.15 20.61
N ALA A 107 -1.18 8.47 20.49
CA ALA A 107 -1.81 9.55 21.27
C ALA A 107 -1.85 9.26 22.79
N ALA A 108 -1.97 7.99 23.18
CA ALA A 108 -2.02 7.57 24.59
C ALA A 108 -0.65 7.55 25.28
N ARG A 109 0.46 7.62 24.52
CA ARG A 109 1.84 7.66 25.05
C ARG A 109 2.40 9.08 25.19
N ALA A 110 1.63 10.08 24.76
CA ALA A 110 1.99 11.49 24.83
C ALA A 110 1.31 12.25 25.99
N ILE A 111 0.65 11.53 26.91
CA ILE A 111 0.00 12.04 28.12
C ILE A 111 0.71 11.48 29.35
#